data_AF-A0A0J1G481-F1
#
_entry.id   AF-A0A0J1G481-F1
#
_cell.length_a   1.000
_cell.length_b   1.000
_cell.length_c   1.000
_cell.angle_alpha   90.00
_cell.angle_beta   90.00
_cell.angle_gamma   90.00
#
_symmetry.space_group_name_H-M   'P 1'
#
loop_
_entity.id
_entity.type
_entity.pdbx_description
1 polymer ?
#
loop_
_entity_poly.entity_id
_entity_poly.type
_entity_poly.pdbx_seq_one_letter_code
_entity_poly.pdbx_strand_id
1 'polypeptide(L)'
;MTFIFIKRILKSELTKTFSEKKAEGDIMAASIKDVAKMAGVSVGTVSRALNGYTDVSEKTRKKIKDISADLGYTPNVSAKNLSSKNNKNVAMIASGLLDEKQTDDFTMALIKGAYTYMNRHQLSIATYAISSEDQKVKGFEEFCREFSLSGALLFGLKVTDKYVENICDSKIPCVTVDIRVEGEQIGSVITDDERAFEEITQYVIDRNHRKLILVYGRKQAMVAKLRYRGFCKALKKNNINIKDVPVLDSNFIETQAYEKTKELLLKKGQDAGSVFICMSDITAFGVARAIRDCGYRVPEDFSVTGYDGISFGRYVEPRITTIDQNVMQKGYEAGKLLDRILKGNATEKTVIVPHSLLERESVRRL
;
A
#
# COMPACT_ATOMS: atom_id res chain seq x y z
N MET A 1 56.77 28.28 -6.20
CA MET A 1 56.53 27.19 -7.18
C MET A 1 56.44 25.79 -6.54
N THR A 2 57.02 25.58 -5.36
CA THR A 2 57.18 24.26 -4.70
C THR A 2 55.88 23.67 -4.11
N PHE A 3 54.95 24.50 -3.62
CA PHE A 3 53.70 24.03 -2.97
C PHE A 3 52.64 23.48 -3.95
N ILE A 4 52.61 23.97 -5.19
CA ILE A 4 51.69 23.51 -6.23
C ILE A 4 52.13 22.15 -6.77
N PHE A 5 53.44 21.92 -6.83
CA PHE A 5 54.03 20.67 -7.29
C PHE A 5 53.77 19.52 -6.31
N ILE A 6 53.92 19.77 -5.00
CA ILE A 6 53.66 18.79 -3.93
C ILE A 6 52.18 18.37 -3.90
N LYS A 7 51.23 19.30 -4.06
CA LYS A 7 49.79 18.98 -4.13
C LYS A 7 49.44 18.13 -5.35
N ARG A 8 50.12 18.33 -6.48
CA ARG A 8 49.88 17.60 -7.73
C ARG A 8 50.44 16.17 -7.65
N ILE A 9 51.60 16.01 -7.00
CA ILE A 9 52.20 14.69 -6.71
C ILE A 9 51.31 13.91 -5.74
N LEU A 10 50.90 14.50 -4.61
CA LEU A 10 50.00 13.85 -3.65
C LEU A 10 48.65 13.46 -4.25
N LYS A 11 48.07 14.31 -5.12
CA LYS A 11 46.82 13.98 -5.83
C LYS A 11 47.04 12.80 -6.77
N SER A 12 48.16 12.77 -7.51
CA SER A 12 48.50 11.70 -8.45
C SER A 12 48.82 10.35 -7.78
N GLU A 13 49.53 10.38 -6.65
CA GLU A 13 49.87 9.19 -5.86
C GLU A 13 48.60 8.59 -5.25
N LEU A 14 47.73 9.40 -4.63
CA LEU A 14 46.47 8.91 -4.08
C LEU A 14 45.55 8.32 -5.15
N THR A 15 45.43 8.93 -6.34
CA THR A 15 44.67 8.34 -7.45
C THR A 15 45.31 7.06 -7.99
N LYS A 16 46.64 6.96 -8.01
CA LYS A 16 47.35 5.74 -8.39
C LYS A 16 47.11 4.62 -7.39
N THR A 17 47.25 4.89 -6.09
CA THR A 17 47.02 3.89 -5.03
C THR A 17 45.57 3.38 -5.03
N PHE A 18 44.60 4.24 -5.34
CA PHE A 18 43.20 3.82 -5.50
C PHE A 18 42.96 3.00 -6.77
N SER A 19 43.60 3.35 -7.89
CA SER A 19 43.51 2.59 -9.14
C SER A 19 44.20 1.23 -9.05
N GLU A 20 45.32 1.14 -8.34
CA GLU A 20 46.07 -0.10 -8.10
C GLU A 20 45.30 -1.02 -7.14
N LYS A 21 44.73 -0.50 -6.05
CA LYS A 21 43.87 -1.28 -5.14
C LYS A 21 42.59 -1.80 -5.80
N LYS A 22 42.07 -1.10 -6.81
CA LYS A 22 40.92 -1.56 -7.61
C LYS A 22 41.26 -2.78 -8.48
N ALA A 23 42.53 -3.00 -8.80
CA ALA A 23 43.01 -4.15 -9.56
C ALA A 23 43.29 -5.39 -8.70
N GLU A 24 43.49 -5.23 -7.38
CA GLU A 24 43.80 -6.32 -6.43
C GLU A 24 42.58 -6.96 -5.73
N GLY A 25 41.35 -6.58 -6.11
CA GLY A 25 40.14 -7.27 -5.63
C GLY A 25 39.59 -6.82 -4.27
N ASP A 26 40.28 -5.92 -3.55
CA ASP A 26 39.79 -5.31 -2.31
C ASP A 26 38.97 -4.05 -2.61
N ILE A 27 37.66 -4.21 -2.83
CA ILE A 27 36.73 -3.10 -3.06
C ILE A 27 36.43 -2.39 -1.73
N MET A 28 37.36 -1.59 -1.22
CA MET A 28 37.06 -0.63 -0.16
C MET A 28 36.39 0.59 -0.79
N ALA A 29 35.06 0.68 -0.67
CA ALA A 29 34.31 1.88 -1.06
C ALA A 29 34.93 3.12 -0.37
N ALA A 30 35.15 4.19 -1.13
CA ALA A 30 35.67 5.45 -0.59
C ALA A 30 34.83 5.88 0.63
N SER A 31 35.48 6.40 1.67
CA SER A 31 34.83 6.78 2.92
C SER A 31 34.73 8.30 3.07
N ILE A 32 33.87 8.77 3.99
CA ILE A 32 33.79 10.20 4.33
C ILE A 32 35.12 10.75 4.86
N LYS A 33 35.98 9.88 5.43
CA LYS A 33 37.32 10.24 5.92
C LYS A 33 38.26 10.55 4.75
N ASP A 34 38.14 9.81 3.64
CA ASP A 34 38.94 10.03 2.44
C ASP A 34 38.59 11.37 1.77
N VAL A 35 37.29 11.68 1.69
CA VAL A 35 36.80 12.98 1.23
C VAL A 35 37.32 14.10 2.14
N ALA A 36 37.24 13.94 3.46
CA ALA A 36 37.71 14.94 4.42
C ALA A 36 39.21 15.20 4.29
N LYS A 37 40.01 14.14 4.16
CA LYS A 37 41.46 14.20 3.96
C LYS A 37 41.82 14.93 2.66
N MET A 38 41.15 14.60 1.55
CA MET A 38 41.43 15.23 0.25
C MET A 38 40.92 16.67 0.17
N ALA A 39 39.80 16.97 0.83
CA ALA A 39 39.25 18.31 0.92
C ALA A 39 40.02 19.21 1.90
N GLY A 40 40.79 18.62 2.84
CA GLY A 40 41.54 19.34 3.86
C GLY A 40 40.63 19.99 4.91
N VAL A 41 39.53 19.31 5.27
CA VAL A 41 38.55 19.76 6.26
C VAL A 41 38.20 18.63 7.22
N SER A 42 37.47 18.92 8.31
CA SER A 42 37.00 17.88 9.22
C SER A 42 35.90 17.02 8.59
N VAL A 43 35.75 15.77 9.04
CA VAL A 43 34.63 14.89 8.66
C VAL A 43 33.27 15.56 8.90
N GLY A 44 33.15 16.33 10.00
CA GLY A 44 31.95 17.10 10.30
C GLY A 44 31.66 18.18 9.25
N THR A 45 32.68 18.84 8.70
CA THR A 45 32.53 19.82 7.62
C THR A 45 32.06 19.15 6.32
N VAL A 46 32.60 17.98 5.99
CA VAL A 46 32.15 17.17 4.84
C VAL A 46 30.68 16.79 5.00
N SER A 47 30.30 16.28 6.16
CA SER A 47 28.90 15.91 6.46
C SER A 47 27.96 17.12 6.33
N ARG A 48 28.30 18.26 6.95
CA ARG A 48 27.48 19.50 6.87
C ARG A 48 27.36 20.03 5.45
N ALA A 49 28.46 20.00 4.68
CA ALA A 49 28.48 20.43 3.29
C ALA A 49 27.56 19.59 2.40
N LEU A 50 27.63 18.26 2.54
CA LEU A 50 26.82 17.30 1.79
C LEU A 50 25.35 17.31 2.23
N ASN A 51 25.09 17.68 3.49
CA ASN A 51 23.74 17.85 4.04
C ASN A 51 23.15 19.25 3.85
N GLY A 52 23.84 20.16 3.15
CA GLY A 52 23.30 21.47 2.77
C GLY A 52 23.20 22.49 3.91
N TYR A 53 23.95 22.32 5.00
CA TYR A 53 23.96 23.29 6.10
C TYR A 53 24.57 24.63 5.63
N THR A 54 24.01 25.74 6.11
CA THR A 54 24.36 27.12 5.69
C THR A 54 25.69 27.62 6.26
N ASP A 55 26.25 26.94 7.26
CA ASP A 55 27.52 27.27 7.91
C ASP A 55 28.76 26.83 7.09
N VAL A 56 28.56 26.15 5.95
CA VAL A 56 29.64 25.81 5.02
C VAL A 56 29.57 26.71 3.79
N SER A 57 30.67 27.42 3.51
CA SER A 57 30.78 28.28 2.32
C SER A 57 30.51 27.51 1.02
N GLU A 58 29.89 28.18 0.04
CA GLU A 58 29.64 27.65 -1.31
C GLU A 58 30.93 27.09 -1.96
N LYS A 59 32.05 27.80 -1.78
CA LYS A 59 33.37 27.37 -2.28
C LYS A 59 33.80 26.03 -1.68
N THR A 60 33.68 25.87 -0.36
CA THR A 60 34.02 24.62 0.34
C THR A 60 33.06 23.49 -0.06
N ARG A 61 31.77 23.80 -0.18
CA ARG A 61 30.74 22.84 -0.60
C ARG A 61 30.98 22.30 -2.00
N LYS A 62 31.28 23.18 -2.96
CA LYS A 62 31.63 22.80 -4.33
C LYS A 62 32.86 21.88 -4.35
N LYS A 63 33.92 22.27 -3.66
CA LYS A 63 35.14 21.46 -3.52
C LYS A 63 34.86 20.04 -2.99
N ILE A 64 34.00 19.93 -1.97
CA ILE A 64 33.63 18.64 -1.36
C ILE A 64 32.81 17.78 -2.34
N LYS A 65 31.87 18.38 -3.09
CA LYS A 65 31.09 17.68 -4.11
C LYS A 65 31.98 17.13 -5.23
N ASP A 66 32.90 17.95 -5.75
CA ASP A 66 33.82 17.54 -6.81
C ASP A 66 34.70 16.37 -6.36
N ILE A 67 35.27 16.46 -5.14
CA ILE A 67 36.09 15.38 -4.56
C ILE A 67 35.27 14.11 -4.32
N SER A 68 34.02 14.24 -3.88
CA SER A 68 33.14 13.09 -3.66
C SER A 68 32.85 12.36 -4.97
N ALA A 69 32.60 13.11 -6.06
CA ALA A 69 32.40 12.56 -7.39
C ALA A 69 33.67 11.86 -7.92
N ASP A 70 34.84 12.52 -7.80
CA ASP A 70 36.14 11.96 -8.21
C ASP A 70 36.45 10.62 -7.49
N LEU A 71 36.09 10.52 -6.21
CA LEU A 71 36.31 9.32 -5.40
C LEU A 71 35.21 8.25 -5.53
N GLY A 72 34.12 8.54 -6.26
CA GLY A 72 32.93 7.68 -6.25
C GLY A 72 32.28 7.57 -4.86
N TYR A 73 32.56 8.52 -3.96
CA TYR A 73 31.98 8.53 -2.63
C TYR A 73 30.51 8.94 -2.72
N THR A 74 29.65 8.02 -2.26
CA THR A 74 28.23 8.31 -2.07
C THR A 74 27.94 8.35 -0.57
N PRO A 75 27.29 9.40 -0.04
CA PRO A 75 26.91 9.44 1.36
C PRO A 75 26.10 8.20 1.73
N ASN A 76 26.48 7.52 2.81
CA ASN A 76 25.70 6.40 3.31
C ASN A 76 24.35 6.93 3.79
N VAL A 77 23.28 6.56 3.07
CA VAL A 77 21.92 7.03 3.33
C VAL A 77 21.45 6.60 4.73
N SER A 78 21.82 5.42 5.19
CA SER A 78 21.53 4.95 6.56
C SER A 78 22.23 5.82 7.59
N ALA A 79 23.53 6.12 7.44
CA ALA A 79 24.24 7.03 8.35
C ALA A 79 23.73 8.48 8.29
N LYS A 80 23.26 8.92 7.12
CA LYS A 80 22.59 10.22 6.93
C LYS A 80 21.26 10.29 7.68
N ASN A 81 20.47 9.22 7.60
CA ASN A 81 19.19 9.11 8.31
C ASN A 81 19.37 9.01 9.82
N LEU A 82 20.45 8.39 10.32
CA LEU A 82 20.79 8.36 11.75
C LEU A 82 21.30 9.71 12.29
N SER A 83 22.10 10.44 11.51
CA SER A 83 22.76 11.68 11.97
C SER A 83 21.92 12.95 11.81
N SER A 84 20.93 12.93 10.92
CA SER A 84 19.88 13.95 10.90
C SER A 84 18.71 13.45 11.74
N LYS A 85 18.08 14.32 12.55
CA LYS A 85 16.74 14.07 13.12
C LYS A 85 15.69 14.03 12.00
N ASN A 86 15.92 13.24 10.95
CA ASN A 86 15.14 13.26 9.72
C ASN A 86 13.93 12.37 9.89
N ASN A 87 12.76 13.00 9.98
CA ASN A 87 11.44 12.36 9.87
C ASN A 87 11.16 11.85 8.44
N LYS A 88 12.19 11.42 7.70
CA LYS A 88 12.12 11.16 6.25
C LYS A 88 12.24 9.69 5.88
N ASN A 89 12.62 8.81 6.81
CA ASN A 89 12.72 7.38 6.55
C ASN A 89 11.43 6.69 7.02
N VAL A 90 10.56 6.34 6.09
CA VAL A 90 9.27 5.72 6.40
C VAL A 90 9.16 4.34 5.78
N ALA A 91 8.31 3.49 6.34
CA ALA A 91 8.00 2.21 5.76
C ALA A 91 6.58 2.17 5.21
N MET A 92 6.36 1.29 4.24
CA MET A 92 5.07 0.73 3.94
C MET A 92 5.10 -0.75 4.33
N ILE A 93 4.36 -1.12 5.35
CA ILE A 93 4.31 -2.48 5.87
C ILE A 93 3.01 -3.13 5.39
N ALA A 94 3.19 -4.16 4.57
CA ALA A 94 2.14 -4.87 3.87
C ALA A 94 1.91 -6.22 4.54
N SER A 95 0.79 -6.40 5.24
CA SER A 95 0.45 -7.70 5.80
C SER A 95 -0.24 -8.59 4.76
N GLY A 96 0.30 -9.79 4.54
CA GLY A 96 -0.26 -10.76 3.60
C GLY A 96 0.06 -10.48 2.13
N LEU A 97 1.03 -9.61 1.83
CA LEU A 97 1.51 -9.35 0.46
C LEU A 97 2.06 -10.61 -0.22
N LEU A 98 2.66 -11.53 0.54
CA LEU A 98 3.23 -12.78 0.04
C LEU A 98 2.20 -13.92 -0.03
N ASP A 99 0.93 -13.65 0.23
CA ASP A 99 -0.13 -14.65 0.11
C ASP A 99 -0.44 -14.87 -1.38
N GLU A 100 0.14 -15.92 -1.97
CA GLU A 100 0.00 -16.30 -3.39
C GLU A 100 -1.47 -16.44 -3.86
N LYS A 101 -2.41 -16.54 -2.92
CA LYS A 101 -3.85 -16.66 -3.21
C LYS A 101 -4.55 -15.32 -3.44
N GLN A 102 -3.87 -14.20 -3.24
CA GLN A 102 -4.42 -12.87 -3.47
C GLN A 102 -3.84 -12.26 -4.75
N THR A 103 -4.68 -11.53 -5.49
CA THR A 103 -4.29 -10.92 -6.76
C THR A 103 -3.94 -9.45 -6.57
N ASP A 104 -2.88 -9.00 -7.26
CA ASP A 104 -2.05 -7.87 -6.82
C ASP A 104 -2.47 -6.45 -7.28
N ASP A 105 -3.52 -6.28 -8.11
CA ASP A 105 -3.80 -4.95 -8.71
C ASP A 105 -4.18 -3.90 -7.65
N PHE A 106 -5.04 -4.27 -6.68
CA PHE A 106 -5.42 -3.38 -5.58
C PHE A 106 -4.17 -2.90 -4.80
N THR A 107 -3.35 -3.85 -4.39
CA THR A 107 -2.15 -3.58 -3.60
C THR A 107 -1.14 -2.74 -4.38
N MET A 108 -0.93 -3.05 -5.66
CA MET A 108 -0.03 -2.28 -6.51
C MET A 108 -0.53 -0.86 -6.78
N ALA A 109 -1.83 -0.65 -6.95
CA ALA A 109 -2.41 0.69 -7.07
C ALA A 109 -2.18 1.51 -5.79
N LEU A 110 -2.35 0.89 -4.61
CA LEU A 110 -2.11 1.51 -3.32
C LEU A 110 -0.62 1.89 -3.15
N ILE A 111 0.29 0.96 -3.43
CA ILE A 111 1.75 1.18 -3.41
C ILE A 111 2.11 2.35 -4.33
N LYS A 112 1.61 2.32 -5.58
CA LYS A 112 1.87 3.38 -6.56
C LYS A 112 1.39 4.75 -6.08
N GLY A 113 0.21 4.82 -5.47
CA GLY A 113 -0.32 6.04 -4.87
C GLY A 113 0.59 6.61 -3.79
N ALA A 114 1.00 5.77 -2.83
CA ALA A 114 1.85 6.19 -1.72
C ALA A 114 3.24 6.64 -2.21
N TYR A 115 3.90 5.85 -3.05
CA TYR A 115 5.20 6.22 -3.61
C TYR A 115 5.12 7.51 -4.44
N THR A 116 4.01 7.75 -5.12
CA THR A 116 3.79 9.01 -5.86
C THR A 116 3.84 10.23 -4.94
N TYR A 117 3.19 10.18 -3.77
CA TYR A 117 3.29 11.25 -2.78
C TYR A 117 4.72 11.34 -2.20
N MET A 118 5.25 10.23 -1.69
CA MET A 118 6.53 10.23 -0.98
C MET A 118 7.68 10.75 -1.84
N ASN A 119 7.76 10.33 -3.11
CA ASN A 119 8.79 10.77 -4.03
C ASN A 119 8.69 12.26 -4.34
N ARG A 120 7.48 12.80 -4.55
CA ARG A 120 7.26 14.23 -4.80
C ARG A 120 7.69 15.10 -3.60
N HIS A 121 7.57 14.56 -2.39
CA HIS A 121 7.88 15.26 -1.14
C HIS A 121 9.24 14.86 -0.53
N GLN A 122 10.09 14.14 -1.27
CA GLN A 122 11.44 13.75 -0.87
C GLN A 122 11.48 12.95 0.45
N LEU A 123 10.48 12.11 0.67
CA LEU A 123 10.44 11.10 1.72
C LEU A 123 10.99 9.79 1.18
N SER A 124 11.88 9.15 1.94
CA SER A 124 12.39 7.82 1.63
C SER A 124 11.39 6.79 2.13
N ILE A 125 10.87 5.96 1.24
CA ILE A 125 9.91 4.90 1.56
C ILE A 125 10.48 3.56 1.13
N ALA A 126 10.37 2.56 2.00
CA ALA A 126 10.67 1.16 1.70
C ALA A 126 9.46 0.29 2.02
N THR A 127 9.18 -0.69 1.15
CA THR A 127 8.08 -1.64 1.37
C THR A 127 8.58 -2.90 2.05
N TYR A 128 7.89 -3.33 3.11
CA TYR A 128 8.17 -4.55 3.85
C TYR A 128 6.93 -5.44 3.84
N ALA A 129 7.11 -6.69 3.42
CA ALA A 129 6.07 -7.70 3.52
C ALA A 129 6.17 -8.40 4.88
N ILE A 130 5.04 -8.54 5.57
CA ILE A 130 4.94 -9.29 6.83
C ILE A 130 3.72 -10.21 6.82
N SER A 131 3.72 -11.21 7.68
CA SER A 131 2.57 -12.07 7.97
C SER A 131 1.97 -11.77 9.34
N SER A 132 0.81 -12.36 9.65
CA SER A 132 0.27 -12.32 11.02
C SER A 132 1.18 -13.02 12.04
N GLU A 133 2.02 -13.98 11.61
CA GLU A 133 2.96 -14.67 12.50
C GLU A 133 4.18 -13.81 12.84
N ASP A 134 4.72 -13.07 11.86
CA ASP A 134 5.84 -12.14 12.09
C ASP A 134 5.49 -11.08 13.15
N GLN A 135 4.23 -10.64 13.16
CA GLN A 135 3.71 -9.66 14.13
C GLN A 135 3.66 -10.20 15.57
N LYS A 136 3.60 -11.51 15.77
CA LYS A 136 3.65 -12.13 17.11
C LYS A 136 5.06 -12.21 17.65
N VAL A 137 6.04 -12.35 16.75
CA VAL A 137 7.46 -12.44 17.11
C VAL A 137 8.02 -11.05 17.40
N LYS A 138 7.67 -10.05 16.58
CA LYS A 138 8.25 -8.70 16.66
C LYS A 138 7.18 -7.64 16.63
N GLY A 139 7.10 -6.84 17.69
CA GLY A 139 6.12 -5.76 17.81
C GLY A 139 6.35 -4.62 16.79
N PHE A 140 5.31 -3.85 16.49
CA PHE A 140 5.35 -2.77 15.51
C PHE A 140 6.47 -1.75 15.79
N GLU A 141 6.59 -1.27 17.04
CA GLU A 141 7.62 -0.28 17.37
C GLU A 141 9.03 -0.85 17.34
N GLU A 142 9.19 -2.12 17.72
CA GLU A 142 10.47 -2.81 17.67
C GLU A 142 10.93 -2.95 16.21
N PHE A 143 10.04 -3.38 15.33
CA PHE A 143 10.26 -3.39 13.88
C PHE A 143 10.69 -2.02 13.37
N CYS A 144 10.00 -0.95 13.79
CA CYS A 144 10.35 0.40 13.38
C CYS A 144 11.72 0.85 13.88
N ARG A 145 12.08 0.54 15.13
CA ARG A 145 13.41 0.88 15.69
C ARG A 145 14.53 0.17 14.95
N GLU A 146 14.37 -1.12 14.65
CA GLU A 146 15.36 -1.93 13.94
C GLU A 146 15.73 -1.34 12.58
N PHE A 147 14.73 -0.89 11.82
CA PHE A 147 14.93 -0.27 10.50
C PHE A 147 15.09 1.26 10.55
N SER A 148 15.22 1.84 11.75
CA SER A 148 15.34 3.29 11.95
C SER A 148 14.23 4.08 11.25
N LEU A 149 12.99 3.59 11.37
CA LEU A 149 11.81 4.16 10.73
C LEU A 149 11.24 5.28 11.60
N SER A 150 11.01 6.44 10.98
CA SER A 150 10.35 7.59 11.60
C SER A 150 8.83 7.48 11.58
N GLY A 151 8.28 6.63 10.70
CA GLY A 151 6.85 6.36 10.62
C GLY A 151 6.52 5.26 9.62
N ALA A 152 5.28 4.79 9.62
CA ALA A 152 4.86 3.69 8.76
C ALA A 152 3.44 3.82 8.19
N LEU A 153 3.26 3.41 6.95
CA LEU A 153 1.96 3.06 6.37
C LEU A 153 1.70 1.57 6.62
N LEU A 154 0.50 1.22 7.06
CA LEU A 154 0.11 -0.16 7.36
C LEU A 154 -1.13 -0.55 6.56
N PHE A 155 -1.07 -1.68 5.87
CA PHE A 155 -2.24 -2.19 5.14
C PHE A 155 -2.27 -3.73 5.12
N GLY A 156 -3.43 -4.29 4.77
CA GLY A 156 -3.65 -5.74 4.72
C GLY A 156 -3.83 -6.39 6.10
N LEU A 157 -3.89 -5.60 7.17
CA LEU A 157 -4.06 -6.09 8.54
C LEU A 157 -5.44 -6.72 8.75
N LYS A 158 -5.50 -7.67 9.68
CA LYS A 158 -6.74 -8.24 10.22
C LYS A 158 -7.11 -7.54 11.53
N VAL A 159 -8.37 -7.54 11.91
CA VAL A 159 -8.77 -6.95 13.22
C VAL A 159 -8.20 -7.71 14.43
N THR A 160 -7.70 -8.93 14.21
CA THR A 160 -7.07 -9.79 15.22
C THR A 160 -5.55 -9.79 15.15
N ASP A 161 -4.96 -8.95 14.29
CA ASP A 161 -3.51 -8.87 14.13
C ASP A 161 -2.88 -8.14 15.32
N LYS A 162 -1.71 -8.60 15.78
CA LYS A 162 -1.01 -8.01 16.93
C LYS A 162 -0.62 -6.56 16.71
N TYR A 163 -0.41 -6.14 15.46
CA TYR A 163 -0.16 -4.74 15.18
C TYR A 163 -1.40 -3.91 15.42
N VAL A 164 -2.60 -4.40 15.08
CA VAL A 164 -3.84 -3.64 15.35
C VAL A 164 -4.10 -3.50 16.84
N GLU A 165 -3.86 -4.55 17.63
CA GLU A 165 -4.12 -4.55 19.08
C GLU A 165 -3.33 -3.47 19.83
N ASN A 166 -2.07 -3.23 19.46
CA ASN A 166 -1.14 -2.44 20.28
C ASN A 166 -0.76 -1.08 19.67
N ILE A 167 -1.19 -0.79 18.44
CA ILE A 167 -0.69 0.40 17.74
C ILE A 167 -1.33 1.72 18.20
N CYS A 168 -2.48 1.67 18.88
CA CYS A 168 -3.14 2.86 19.42
C CYS A 168 -2.23 3.69 20.35
N ASP A 169 -1.36 2.99 21.08
CA ASP A 169 -0.45 3.60 22.06
C ASP A 169 0.93 3.94 21.47
N SER A 170 1.15 3.67 20.18
CA SER A 170 2.46 3.84 19.58
C SER A 170 2.89 5.31 19.55
N LYS A 171 4.15 5.54 19.88
CA LYS A 171 4.79 6.86 19.75
C LYS A 171 5.40 7.10 18.37
N ILE A 172 5.38 6.08 17.51
CA ILE A 172 5.87 6.18 16.13
C ILE A 172 4.68 6.53 15.22
N PRO A 173 4.72 7.67 14.50
CA PRO A 173 3.71 8.05 13.53
C PRO A 173 3.34 6.92 12.57
N CYS A 174 2.05 6.60 12.49
CA CYS A 174 1.59 5.61 11.54
C CYS A 174 0.26 5.99 10.91
N VAL A 175 0.01 5.42 9.73
CA VAL A 175 -1.27 5.52 9.05
C VAL A 175 -1.72 4.14 8.62
N THR A 176 -2.89 3.73 9.09
CA THR A 176 -3.54 2.49 8.67
C THR A 176 -4.39 2.74 7.42
N VAL A 177 -4.45 1.75 6.54
CA VAL A 177 -5.36 1.74 5.39
C VAL A 177 -6.42 0.68 5.63
N ASP A 178 -7.70 1.03 5.39
CA ASP A 178 -8.87 0.14 5.48
C ASP A 178 -9.22 -0.40 6.89
N ILE A 179 -8.44 -0.03 7.89
CA ILE A 179 -8.76 -0.24 9.32
C ILE A 179 -8.69 1.10 10.02
N ARG A 180 -9.74 1.43 10.76
CA ARG A 180 -9.78 2.60 11.63
C ARG A 180 -9.17 2.25 12.98
N VAL A 181 -8.13 2.98 13.36
CA VAL A 181 -7.51 2.90 14.69
C VAL A 181 -7.41 4.30 15.26
N GLU A 182 -7.76 4.46 16.53
CA GLU A 182 -7.68 5.74 17.23
C GLU A 182 -6.39 5.77 18.07
N GLY A 183 -5.65 6.87 17.97
CA GLY A 183 -4.40 7.04 18.72
C GLY A 183 -3.79 8.42 18.51
N GLU A 184 -2.86 8.78 19.39
CA GLU A 184 -2.24 10.11 19.37
C GLU A 184 -1.40 10.33 18.09
N GLN A 185 -0.64 9.33 17.65
CA GLN A 185 0.22 9.42 16.47
C GLN A 185 -0.31 8.61 15.28
N ILE A 186 -1.60 8.28 15.31
CA ILE A 186 -2.21 7.29 14.42
C ILE A 186 -3.23 7.97 13.53
N GLY A 187 -3.07 7.78 12.21
CA GLY A 187 -4.05 8.15 11.22
C GLY A 187 -4.68 6.93 10.55
N SER A 188 -5.82 7.13 9.88
CA SER A 188 -6.45 6.10 9.07
C SER A 188 -6.94 6.68 7.74
N VAL A 189 -6.73 5.97 6.65
CA VAL A 189 -7.32 6.27 5.34
C VAL A 189 -8.24 5.14 4.96
N ILE A 190 -9.51 5.46 4.74
CA ILE A 190 -10.58 4.48 4.54
C ILE A 190 -11.49 4.88 3.39
N THR A 191 -12.28 3.93 2.91
CA THR A 191 -13.49 4.21 2.15
C THR A 191 -14.69 4.02 3.08
N ASP A 192 -15.82 4.68 2.82
CA ASP A 192 -17.07 4.38 3.53
C ASP A 192 -17.67 3.07 2.97
N ASP A 193 -17.08 1.94 3.35
CA ASP A 193 -17.44 0.61 2.85
C ASP A 193 -18.89 0.21 3.17
N GLU A 194 -19.48 0.73 4.26
CA GLU A 194 -20.89 0.48 4.56
C GLU A 194 -21.78 1.19 3.54
N ARG A 195 -21.55 2.49 3.31
CA ARG A 195 -22.32 3.27 2.34
C ARG A 195 -22.11 2.76 0.91
N ALA A 196 -20.87 2.50 0.53
CA ALA A 196 -20.54 2.05 -0.82
C ALA A 196 -21.19 0.70 -1.15
N PHE A 197 -21.22 -0.22 -0.19
CA PHE A 197 -21.84 -1.52 -0.41
C PHE A 197 -23.38 -1.48 -0.30
N GLU A 198 -23.93 -0.57 0.52
CA GLU A 198 -25.37 -0.24 0.48
C GLU A 198 -25.76 0.25 -0.92
N GLU A 199 -24.97 1.14 -1.52
CA GLU A 199 -25.20 1.74 -2.84
C GLU A 199 -25.24 0.68 -3.95
N ILE A 200 -24.23 -0.19 -4.06
CA ILE A 200 -24.23 -1.24 -5.10
C ILE A 200 -25.33 -2.30 -4.87
N THR A 201 -25.68 -2.57 -3.62
CA THR A 201 -26.79 -3.47 -3.30
C THR A 201 -28.13 -2.85 -3.69
N GLN A 202 -28.34 -1.56 -3.38
CA GLN A 202 -29.53 -0.84 -3.79
C GLN A 202 -29.63 -0.76 -5.31
N TYR A 203 -28.53 -0.51 -6.00
CA TYR A 203 -28.46 -0.48 -7.46
C TYR A 203 -29.00 -1.75 -8.14
N VAL A 204 -28.66 -2.95 -7.63
CA VAL A 204 -29.19 -4.19 -8.21
C VAL A 204 -30.67 -4.39 -7.87
N ILE A 205 -31.10 -3.96 -6.68
CA ILE A 205 -32.52 -4.01 -6.27
C ILE A 205 -33.37 -3.06 -7.14
N ASP A 206 -32.86 -1.87 -7.46
CA ASP A 206 -33.53 -0.89 -8.33
C ASP A 206 -33.64 -1.40 -9.78
N ARG A 207 -32.81 -2.37 -10.15
CA ARG A 207 -32.90 -3.16 -11.40
C ARG A 207 -33.81 -4.39 -11.30
N ASN A 208 -34.71 -4.39 -10.32
CA ASN A 208 -35.71 -5.43 -10.06
C ASN A 208 -35.16 -6.78 -9.59
N HIS A 209 -33.87 -6.88 -9.24
CA HIS A 209 -33.36 -8.10 -8.61
C HIS A 209 -33.93 -8.26 -7.19
N ARG A 210 -34.42 -9.47 -6.88
CA ARG A 210 -34.96 -9.83 -5.55
C ARG A 210 -34.39 -11.13 -5.00
N LYS A 211 -33.85 -12.01 -5.84
CA LYS A 211 -33.11 -13.20 -5.43
C LYS A 211 -31.61 -12.91 -5.56
N LEU A 212 -31.00 -12.50 -4.46
CA LEU A 212 -29.60 -12.06 -4.40
C LEU A 212 -28.73 -13.16 -3.80
N ILE A 213 -27.48 -13.23 -4.22
CA ILE A 213 -26.45 -14.11 -3.66
C ILE A 213 -25.28 -13.22 -3.23
N LEU A 214 -24.86 -13.32 -1.98
CA LEU A 214 -23.72 -12.56 -1.48
C LEU A 214 -22.44 -13.40 -1.59
N VAL A 215 -21.41 -12.85 -2.23
CA VAL A 215 -20.06 -13.44 -2.21
C VAL A 215 -19.22 -12.67 -1.21
N TYR A 216 -19.10 -13.25 -0.02
CA TYR A 216 -18.54 -12.66 1.18
C TYR A 216 -17.00 -12.71 1.19
N GLY A 217 -16.37 -11.68 1.74
CA GLY A 217 -14.91 -11.57 1.86
C GLY A 217 -14.31 -12.29 3.08
N ARG A 218 -13.14 -11.83 3.53
CA ARG A 218 -12.47 -12.38 4.73
C ARG A 218 -13.22 -11.98 6.01
N LYS A 219 -13.67 -12.94 6.82
CA LYS A 219 -14.40 -12.69 8.09
C LYS A 219 -13.66 -11.80 9.10
N GLN A 220 -12.33 -11.88 9.12
CA GLN A 220 -11.48 -11.11 10.03
C GLN A 220 -11.06 -9.73 9.46
N ALA A 221 -11.51 -9.38 8.24
CA ALA A 221 -11.26 -8.07 7.66
C ALA A 221 -12.35 -7.07 8.09
N MET A 222 -11.95 -5.88 8.50
CA MET A 222 -12.88 -4.81 8.89
C MET A 222 -13.79 -4.41 7.72
N VAL A 223 -13.20 -4.23 6.53
CA VAL A 223 -13.93 -3.88 5.30
C VAL A 223 -15.04 -4.87 4.96
N ALA A 224 -14.81 -6.18 5.12
CA ALA A 224 -15.83 -7.19 4.84
C ALA A 224 -17.05 -7.05 5.77
N LYS A 225 -16.80 -6.75 7.06
CA LYS A 225 -17.87 -6.51 8.04
C LYS A 225 -18.67 -5.24 7.71
N LEU A 226 -17.99 -4.17 7.29
CA LEU A 226 -18.64 -2.92 6.90
C LEU A 226 -19.48 -3.09 5.62
N ARG A 227 -18.93 -3.75 4.60
CA ARG A 227 -19.67 -4.10 3.37
C ARG A 227 -20.90 -4.94 3.67
N TYR A 228 -20.78 -5.93 4.57
CA TYR A 228 -21.93 -6.74 5.01
C TYR A 228 -23.01 -5.91 5.71
N ARG A 229 -22.63 -4.92 6.52
CA ARG A 229 -23.60 -3.99 7.14
C ARG A 229 -24.35 -3.19 6.08
N GLY A 230 -23.64 -2.68 5.07
CA GLY A 230 -24.22 -1.96 3.93
C GLY A 230 -25.21 -2.83 3.16
N PHE A 231 -24.82 -4.07 2.86
CA PHE A 231 -25.69 -5.09 2.26
C PHE A 231 -26.98 -5.28 3.07
N CYS A 232 -26.85 -5.57 4.37
CA CYS A 232 -27.99 -5.79 5.26
C CYS A 232 -28.93 -4.57 5.33
N LYS A 233 -28.36 -3.36 5.31
CA LYS A 233 -29.14 -2.11 5.35
C LYS A 233 -29.97 -1.92 4.09
N ALA A 234 -29.38 -2.17 2.91
CA ALA A 234 -30.12 -2.16 1.65
C ALA A 234 -31.22 -3.22 1.61
N LEU A 235 -30.95 -4.46 2.07
CA LEU A 235 -32.00 -5.50 2.14
C LEU A 235 -33.16 -5.09 3.06
N LYS A 236 -32.85 -4.58 4.25
CA LYS A 236 -33.85 -4.12 5.23
C LYS A 236 -34.74 -3.02 4.65
N LYS A 237 -34.15 -2.03 3.95
CA LYS A 237 -34.88 -0.94 3.31
C LYS A 237 -35.88 -1.42 2.25
N ASN A 238 -35.60 -2.57 1.62
CA ASN A 238 -36.40 -3.13 0.54
C ASN A 238 -37.20 -4.38 0.96
N ASN A 239 -37.33 -4.64 2.27
CA ASN A 239 -38.05 -5.79 2.84
C ASN A 239 -37.59 -7.16 2.31
N ILE A 240 -36.29 -7.31 2.03
CA ILE A 240 -35.69 -8.59 1.65
C ILE A 240 -35.14 -9.26 2.90
N ASN A 241 -35.56 -10.49 3.17
CA ASN A 241 -35.12 -11.24 4.32
C ASN A 241 -33.73 -11.84 4.09
N ILE A 242 -32.78 -11.46 4.94
CA ILE A 242 -31.38 -11.94 4.88
C ILE A 242 -31.26 -13.47 4.97
N LYS A 243 -32.20 -14.15 5.65
CA LYS A 243 -32.17 -15.61 5.78
C LYS A 243 -32.38 -16.35 4.46
N ASP A 244 -32.97 -15.67 3.48
CA ASP A 244 -33.26 -16.24 2.16
C ASP A 244 -32.12 -15.99 1.15
N VAL A 245 -31.08 -15.26 1.55
CA VAL A 245 -29.92 -14.93 0.72
C VAL A 245 -28.80 -15.94 0.94
N PRO A 246 -28.39 -16.71 -0.08
CA PRO A 246 -27.19 -17.54 0.01
C PRO A 246 -25.93 -16.68 0.20
N VAL A 247 -25.06 -17.10 1.12
CA VAL A 247 -23.78 -16.42 1.39
C VAL A 247 -22.63 -17.37 1.08
N LEU A 248 -21.79 -16.99 0.10
CA LEU A 248 -20.61 -17.73 -0.32
C LEU A 248 -19.35 -17.11 0.30
N ASP A 249 -18.73 -17.78 1.25
CA ASP A 249 -17.50 -17.31 1.90
C ASP A 249 -16.28 -17.55 0.99
N SER A 250 -15.83 -16.54 0.25
CA SER A 250 -14.70 -16.65 -0.68
C SER A 250 -13.36 -16.25 -0.07
N ASN A 251 -13.38 -15.62 1.12
CA ASN A 251 -12.18 -15.06 1.75
C ASN A 251 -11.39 -14.07 0.86
N PHE A 252 -12.08 -13.38 -0.07
CA PHE A 252 -11.49 -12.54 -1.13
C PHE A 252 -10.64 -13.28 -2.17
N ILE A 253 -10.74 -14.61 -2.25
CA ILE A 253 -9.91 -15.43 -3.14
C ILE A 253 -10.72 -15.83 -4.37
N GLU A 254 -10.16 -15.56 -5.55
CA GLU A 254 -10.76 -15.85 -6.87
C GLU A 254 -11.21 -17.31 -6.99
N THR A 255 -10.30 -18.24 -6.74
CA THR A 255 -10.53 -19.68 -6.89
C THR A 255 -11.61 -20.18 -5.93
N GLN A 256 -11.67 -19.66 -4.70
CA GLN A 256 -12.73 -20.02 -3.76
C GLN A 256 -14.09 -19.48 -4.19
N ALA A 257 -14.15 -18.26 -4.74
CA ALA A 257 -15.38 -17.70 -5.29
C ALA A 257 -15.87 -18.56 -6.48
N TYR A 258 -14.95 -18.97 -7.35
CA TYR A 258 -15.24 -19.87 -8.47
C TYR A 258 -15.82 -21.22 -7.99
N GLU A 259 -15.10 -21.95 -7.13
CA GLU A 259 -15.54 -23.29 -6.70
C GLU A 259 -16.89 -23.27 -5.98
N LYS A 260 -17.10 -22.30 -5.07
CA LYS A 260 -18.37 -22.18 -4.33
C LYS A 260 -19.54 -21.78 -5.22
N THR A 261 -19.28 -20.94 -6.22
CA THR A 261 -20.29 -20.57 -7.22
C THR A 261 -20.68 -21.79 -8.05
N LYS A 262 -19.68 -22.54 -8.52
CA LYS A 262 -19.89 -23.77 -9.29
C LYS A 262 -20.69 -24.80 -8.49
N GLU A 263 -20.33 -25.04 -7.23
CA GLU A 263 -21.08 -25.93 -6.33
C GLU A 263 -22.55 -25.49 -6.18
N LEU A 264 -22.79 -24.20 -5.94
CA LEU A 264 -24.13 -23.64 -5.81
C LEU A 264 -24.96 -23.84 -7.09
N LEU A 265 -24.37 -23.54 -8.25
CA LEU A 265 -25.04 -23.63 -9.55
C LEU A 265 -25.30 -25.07 -9.97
N LEU A 266 -24.41 -26.01 -9.67
CA LEU A 266 -24.65 -27.44 -9.91
C LEU A 266 -25.81 -27.97 -9.06
N LYS A 267 -25.97 -27.45 -7.84
CA LYS A 267 -27.03 -27.87 -6.92
C LYS A 267 -28.39 -27.24 -7.21
N LYS A 268 -28.41 -25.97 -7.61
CA LYS A 268 -29.65 -25.16 -7.69
C LYS A 268 -29.96 -24.59 -9.08
N GLY A 269 -29.02 -24.62 -10.02
CA GLY A 269 -29.17 -23.96 -11.32
C GLY A 269 -29.62 -22.51 -11.19
N GLN A 270 -30.58 -22.09 -12.03
CA GLN A 270 -31.18 -20.75 -12.00
C GLN A 270 -31.99 -20.46 -10.73
N ASP A 271 -32.41 -21.47 -9.96
CA ASP A 271 -33.11 -21.25 -8.69
C ASP A 271 -32.17 -20.73 -7.58
N ALA A 272 -30.85 -20.74 -7.81
CA ALA A 272 -29.87 -20.18 -6.89
C ALA A 272 -30.10 -18.69 -6.61
N GLY A 273 -30.49 -17.93 -7.64
CA GLY A 273 -30.64 -16.49 -7.56
C GLY A 273 -30.60 -15.83 -8.94
N SER A 274 -30.57 -14.50 -8.96
CA SER A 274 -30.56 -13.69 -10.19
C SER A 274 -29.35 -12.77 -10.29
N VAL A 275 -28.66 -12.51 -9.17
CA VAL A 275 -27.50 -11.63 -9.10
C VAL A 275 -26.53 -12.08 -8.01
N PHE A 276 -25.25 -12.12 -8.35
CA PHE A 276 -24.15 -12.25 -7.40
C PHE A 276 -23.63 -10.86 -7.04
N ILE A 277 -23.56 -10.58 -5.73
CA ILE A 277 -22.98 -9.34 -5.20
C ILE A 277 -21.66 -9.68 -4.53
N CYS A 278 -20.56 -9.33 -5.20
CA CYS A 278 -19.23 -9.71 -4.75
C CYS A 278 -18.57 -8.58 -3.97
N MET A 279 -17.96 -8.93 -2.83
CA MET A 279 -17.21 -7.97 -2.03
C MET A 279 -15.85 -7.60 -2.63
N SER A 280 -15.44 -8.15 -3.78
CA SER A 280 -14.25 -7.71 -4.53
C SER A 280 -14.37 -8.05 -6.02
N ASP A 281 -13.65 -7.33 -6.88
CA ASP A 281 -13.65 -7.53 -8.32
C ASP A 281 -13.01 -8.87 -8.69
N ILE A 282 -11.96 -9.27 -7.96
CA ILE A 282 -11.32 -10.56 -8.20
C ILE A 282 -12.25 -11.73 -7.92
N THR A 283 -13.11 -11.64 -6.90
CA THR A 283 -14.12 -12.67 -6.63
C THR A 283 -15.27 -12.63 -7.64
N ALA A 284 -15.60 -11.44 -8.16
CA ALA A 284 -16.53 -11.30 -9.29
C ALA A 284 -16.01 -11.99 -10.56
N PHE A 285 -14.71 -11.96 -10.83
CA PHE A 285 -14.14 -12.69 -11.97
C PHE A 285 -14.25 -14.21 -11.80
N GLY A 286 -13.97 -14.73 -10.60
CA GLY A 286 -14.14 -16.15 -10.30
C GLY A 286 -15.60 -16.59 -10.42
N VAL A 287 -16.55 -15.75 -9.96
CA VAL A 287 -17.99 -15.98 -10.13
C VAL A 287 -18.40 -15.99 -11.60
N ALA A 288 -17.99 -14.97 -12.38
CA ALA A 288 -18.29 -14.90 -13.80
C ALA A 288 -17.74 -16.10 -14.58
N ARG A 289 -16.51 -16.54 -14.25
CA ARG A 289 -15.92 -17.77 -14.80
C ARG A 289 -16.77 -18.99 -14.46
N ALA A 290 -17.18 -19.15 -13.20
CA ALA A 290 -17.99 -20.30 -12.76
C ALA A 290 -19.36 -20.34 -13.44
N ILE A 291 -20.02 -19.18 -13.59
CA ILE A 291 -21.29 -19.06 -14.31
C ILE A 291 -21.14 -19.59 -15.74
N ARG A 292 -20.11 -19.11 -16.47
CA ARG A 292 -19.82 -19.53 -17.84
C ARG A 292 -19.50 -21.02 -17.94
N ASP A 293 -18.64 -21.52 -17.06
CA ASP A 293 -18.21 -22.92 -17.08
C ASP A 293 -19.34 -23.89 -16.67
N CYS A 294 -20.39 -23.38 -16.01
CA CYS A 294 -21.65 -24.09 -15.77
C CYS A 294 -22.66 -23.98 -16.93
N GLY A 295 -22.31 -23.31 -18.04
CA GLY A 295 -23.17 -23.17 -19.22
C GLY A 295 -24.17 -22.00 -19.15
N TYR A 296 -24.04 -21.11 -18.16
CA TYR A 296 -24.87 -19.92 -18.02
C TYR A 296 -24.15 -18.66 -18.53
N ARG A 297 -24.88 -17.56 -18.71
CA ARG A 297 -24.34 -16.30 -19.22
C ARG A 297 -24.48 -15.16 -18.22
N VAL A 298 -23.53 -14.24 -18.28
CA VAL A 298 -23.57 -12.96 -17.57
C VAL A 298 -23.78 -11.88 -18.64
N PRO A 299 -24.79 -10.98 -18.52
CA PRO A 299 -25.78 -10.88 -17.44
C PRO A 299 -27.08 -11.67 -17.65
N GLU A 300 -27.24 -12.42 -18.75
CA GLU A 300 -28.53 -12.94 -19.22
C GLU A 300 -29.15 -14.02 -18.32
N ASP A 301 -28.34 -14.82 -17.64
CA ASP A 301 -28.82 -15.80 -16.68
C ASP A 301 -28.60 -15.28 -15.25
N PHE A 302 -27.40 -14.75 -14.99
CA PHE A 302 -27.02 -14.17 -13.71
C PHE A 302 -26.31 -12.84 -13.91
N SER A 303 -26.75 -11.80 -13.19
CA SER A 303 -25.97 -10.57 -13.07
C SER A 303 -24.85 -10.73 -12.04
N VAL A 304 -23.78 -9.95 -12.18
CA VAL A 304 -22.62 -9.98 -11.28
C VAL A 304 -22.19 -8.55 -10.98
N THR A 305 -21.95 -8.25 -9.71
CA THR A 305 -21.32 -6.99 -9.28
C THR A 305 -20.02 -7.28 -8.54
N GLY A 306 -19.08 -6.34 -8.60
CA GLY A 306 -17.81 -6.38 -7.88
C GLY A 306 -17.62 -5.18 -6.96
N TYR A 307 -16.41 -5.05 -6.46
CA TYR A 307 -15.97 -3.95 -5.61
C TYR A 307 -14.46 -3.82 -5.79
N ASP A 308 -13.88 -2.61 -5.73
CA ASP A 308 -12.46 -2.24 -5.83
C ASP A 308 -12.21 -1.28 -7.01
N GLY A 309 -12.87 -1.49 -8.15
CA GLY A 309 -12.66 -0.68 -9.36
C GLY A 309 -11.36 -1.00 -10.07
N ILE A 310 -10.85 -2.24 -9.95
CA ILE A 310 -9.53 -2.62 -10.47
C ILE A 310 -9.46 -2.47 -11.99
N SER A 311 -8.26 -2.17 -12.47
CA SER A 311 -8.04 -1.86 -13.88
C SER A 311 -8.35 -3.05 -14.79
N PHE A 312 -8.10 -4.26 -14.31
CA PHE A 312 -8.41 -5.52 -15.00
C PHE A 312 -9.89 -5.67 -15.37
N GLY A 313 -10.81 -5.06 -14.60
CA GLY A 313 -12.25 -5.14 -14.87
C GLY A 313 -12.67 -4.55 -16.23
N ARG A 314 -11.80 -3.77 -16.87
CA ARG A 314 -12.02 -3.20 -18.22
C ARG A 314 -11.81 -4.21 -19.35
N TYR A 315 -11.10 -5.31 -19.10
CA TYR A 315 -10.74 -6.31 -20.10
C TYR A 315 -11.57 -7.60 -19.98
N VAL A 316 -12.43 -7.70 -18.96
CA VAL A 316 -13.36 -8.82 -18.78
C VAL A 316 -14.63 -8.54 -19.58
N GLU A 317 -15.18 -9.57 -20.23
CA GLU A 317 -16.44 -9.49 -20.97
C GLU A 317 -17.49 -10.44 -20.34
N PRO A 318 -18.66 -9.92 -19.92
CA PRO A 318 -19.01 -8.50 -19.85
C PRO A 318 -18.17 -7.77 -18.78
N ARG A 319 -18.00 -6.44 -18.93
CA ARG A 319 -17.28 -5.69 -17.89
C ARG A 319 -18.12 -5.63 -16.63
N ILE A 320 -17.47 -5.83 -15.49
CA ILE A 320 -18.13 -5.97 -14.20
C ILE A 320 -18.53 -4.59 -13.64
N THR A 321 -19.82 -4.40 -13.36
CA THR A 321 -20.33 -3.27 -12.57
C THR A 321 -19.73 -3.33 -11.17
N THR A 322 -19.14 -2.25 -10.69
CA THR A 322 -18.33 -2.28 -9.46
C THR A 322 -18.30 -0.94 -8.73
N ILE A 323 -17.97 -0.96 -7.44
CA ILE A 323 -17.56 0.25 -6.72
C ILE A 323 -16.07 0.50 -6.97
N ASP A 324 -15.73 1.65 -7.53
CA ASP A 324 -14.36 2.17 -7.55
C ASP A 324 -14.04 2.88 -6.23
N GLN A 325 -13.06 2.37 -5.51
CA GLN A 325 -12.60 2.94 -4.23
C GLN A 325 -11.54 4.02 -4.39
N ASN A 326 -11.12 4.31 -5.63
CA ASN A 326 -10.00 5.17 -5.96
C ASN A 326 -8.72 4.78 -5.20
N VAL A 327 -8.31 3.52 -5.36
CA VAL A 327 -7.24 2.88 -4.55
C VAL A 327 -5.89 3.60 -4.70
N MET A 328 -5.59 4.15 -5.88
CA MET A 328 -4.39 4.98 -6.05
C MET A 328 -4.47 6.26 -5.22
N GLN A 329 -5.61 6.95 -5.19
CA GLN A 329 -5.80 8.12 -4.34
C GLN A 329 -5.73 7.74 -2.86
N LYS A 330 -6.26 6.56 -2.49
CA LYS A 330 -6.15 6.03 -1.13
C LYS A 330 -4.68 5.91 -0.69
N GLY A 331 -3.82 5.37 -1.55
CA GLY A 331 -2.37 5.31 -1.28
C GLY A 331 -1.74 6.70 -1.19
N TYR A 332 -2.13 7.61 -2.08
CA TYR A 332 -1.62 8.98 -2.09
C TYR A 332 -1.98 9.75 -0.80
N GLU A 333 -3.25 9.69 -0.38
CA GLU A 333 -3.70 10.32 0.86
C GLU A 333 -3.09 9.65 2.11
N ALA A 334 -2.83 8.34 2.08
CA ALA A 334 -2.13 7.67 3.17
C ALA A 334 -0.72 8.25 3.36
N GLY A 335 0.04 8.42 2.26
CA GLY A 335 1.36 9.03 2.34
C GLY A 335 1.32 10.49 2.79
N LYS A 336 0.34 11.25 2.31
CA LYS A 336 0.09 12.64 2.69
C LYS A 336 -0.26 12.81 4.16
N LEU A 337 -1.14 11.95 4.68
CA LEU A 337 -1.52 11.96 6.08
C LEU A 337 -0.33 11.63 6.97
N LEU A 338 0.47 10.62 6.62
CA LEU A 338 1.66 10.26 7.38
C LEU A 338 2.65 11.43 7.46
N ASP A 339 2.92 12.09 6.33
CA ASP A 339 3.79 13.28 6.29
C ASP A 339 3.27 14.42 7.17
N ARG A 340 1.94 14.64 7.20
CA ARG A 340 1.33 15.65 8.10
C ARG A 340 1.51 15.29 9.58
N ILE A 341 1.34 14.01 9.94
CA ILE A 341 1.54 13.53 11.32
C ILE A 341 3.01 13.69 11.71
N LEU A 342 3.95 13.29 10.85
CA LEU A 342 5.40 13.44 11.07
C LEU A 342 5.84 14.89 11.29
N LYS A 343 5.10 15.86 10.71
CA LYS A 343 5.34 17.30 10.87
C LYS A 343 4.60 17.92 12.06
N GLY A 344 3.74 17.17 12.75
CA GLY A 344 2.89 17.70 13.83
C GLY A 344 1.74 18.59 13.34
N ASN A 345 1.39 18.52 12.05
CA ASN A 345 0.41 19.41 11.41
C ASN A 345 -0.90 18.70 11.02
N ALA A 346 -1.14 17.48 11.52
CA ALA A 346 -2.35 16.73 11.24
C ALA A 346 -3.51 17.19 12.15
N THR A 347 -4.48 17.90 11.58
CA THR A 347 -5.72 18.31 12.27
C THR A 347 -6.79 17.23 12.22
N GLU A 348 -6.87 16.50 11.11
CA GLU A 348 -7.74 15.34 10.92
C GLU A 348 -6.90 14.08 10.79
N LYS A 349 -7.25 13.05 11.58
CA LYS A 349 -6.55 11.77 11.60
C LYS A 349 -7.31 10.67 10.88
N THR A 350 -8.48 10.95 10.32
CA THR A 350 -9.20 10.01 9.46
C THR A 350 -9.53 10.68 8.15
N VAL A 351 -9.04 10.11 7.05
CA VAL A 351 -9.36 10.56 5.70
C VAL A 351 -10.29 9.53 5.06
N ILE A 352 -11.46 9.99 4.61
CA ILE A 352 -12.40 9.17 3.85
C ILE A 352 -12.19 9.49 2.37
N VAL A 353 -11.74 8.50 1.61
CA VAL A 353 -11.56 8.61 0.16
C VAL A 353 -12.92 8.39 -0.53
N PRO A 354 -13.36 9.31 -1.40
CA PRO A 354 -14.60 9.14 -2.14
C PRO A 354 -14.58 7.90 -3.03
N HIS A 355 -15.69 7.15 -3.03
CA HIS A 355 -15.92 6.06 -3.96
C HIS A 355 -16.88 6.47 -5.08
N SER A 356 -17.03 5.63 -6.09
CA SER A 356 -18.01 5.81 -7.16
C SER A 356 -18.54 4.47 -7.67
N LEU A 357 -19.83 4.39 -7.95
CA LEU A 357 -20.41 3.25 -8.66
C LEU A 357 -20.12 3.35 -10.15
N LEU A 358 -19.43 2.36 -10.70
CA LEU A 358 -19.16 2.22 -12.13
C LEU A 358 -20.14 1.22 -12.74
N GLU A 359 -21.21 1.75 -13.35
CA GLU A 359 -22.19 0.95 -14.09
C GLU A 359 -21.57 0.38 -15.38
N ARG A 360 -21.70 -0.93 -15.59
CA ARG A 360 -21.17 -1.65 -16.76
C ARG A 360 -22.15 -2.75 -17.22
N GLU A 361 -21.72 -3.63 -18.11
CA GLU A 361 -22.59 -4.58 -18.81
C GLU A 361 -23.00 -5.81 -17.97
N SER A 362 -22.33 -6.09 -16.84
CA SER A 362 -22.57 -7.31 -16.06
C SER A 362 -23.86 -7.33 -15.23
N VAL A 363 -24.68 -6.27 -15.26
CA VAL A 363 -25.96 -6.22 -14.56
C VAL A 363 -27.06 -5.78 -15.51
N ARG A 364 -28.06 -6.65 -15.71
CA ARG A 364 -29.25 -6.32 -16.50
C ARG A 364 -30.37 -5.77 -15.61
N ARG A 365 -31.39 -5.22 -16.24
CA ARG A 365 -32.68 -4.96 -15.59
C ARG A 365 -33.59 -6.17 -15.80
N LEU A 366 -34.25 -6.62 -14.73
CA LEU A 366 -35.27 -7.69 -14.77
C LEU A 366 -36.67 -7.15 -15.04
#